data_AF-A0A938MRE0-F1
#
_entry.id   AF-A0A938MRE0-F1
#
_cell.length_a   1.000
_cell.length_b   1.000
_cell.length_c   1.000
_cell.angle_alpha   90.00
_cell.angle_beta   90.00
_cell.angle_gamma   90.00
#
_symmetry.space_group_name_H-M   'P 1'
#
loop_
_entity.id
_entity.type
_entity.pdbx_description
1 polymer ?
#
loop_
_entity_poly.entity_id
_entity_poly.type
_entity_poly.pdbx_seq_one_letter_code
_entity_poly.pdbx_strand_id
1 'polypeptide(L)'
;MLCALPALAENGLFRHLETLPVLSGYYMKLHGILLLAYMALCRIKAVERLPYETPGELGKLMGLDRVPEVRCLWKNLSELSQQDAPQRWAGALSKEWMEQNPEWAGALYGDGHIRLYRGQQTKLPRRYVARQRLCLRGTTDYWVNDALGRPFFSVERPVD
;
A
#
# COMPACT_ATOMS: atom_id res chain seq x y z
N MET A 1 2.07 14.52 11.33
CA MET A 1 1.75 13.89 10.03
C MET A 1 2.53 14.54 8.89
N LEU A 2 2.44 15.87 8.72
CA LEU A 2 3.19 16.59 7.67
C LEU A 2 4.71 16.40 7.72
N CYS A 3 5.30 16.26 8.91
CA CYS A 3 6.75 16.01 9.05
C CYS A 3 7.24 14.70 8.42
N ALA A 4 6.34 13.73 8.17
CA ALA A 4 6.69 12.47 7.52
C ALA A 4 6.57 12.54 5.98
N LEU A 5 5.97 13.61 5.44
CA LEU A 5 5.76 13.79 4.01
C LEU A 5 7.09 13.88 3.23
N PRO A 6 8.13 14.61 3.69
CA PRO A 6 9.42 14.61 3.02
C PRO A 6 10.03 13.21 2.95
N ALA A 7 9.97 12.44 4.03
CA ALA A 7 10.46 11.07 4.05
C ALA A 7 9.70 10.17 3.06
N LEU A 8 8.37 10.29 2.98
CA LEU A 8 7.56 9.56 2.00
C LEU A 8 7.90 9.97 0.55
N ALA A 9 8.12 11.26 0.31
CA ALA A 9 8.48 11.77 -1.01
C ALA A 9 9.90 11.31 -1.44
N GLU A 10 10.86 11.30 -0.52
CA GLU A 10 12.21 10.78 -0.74
C GLU A 10 12.19 9.29 -1.07
N ASN A 11 11.32 8.52 -0.43
CA ASN A 11 11.07 7.12 -0.75
C ASN A 11 10.20 6.94 -2.01
N GLY A 12 9.88 8.00 -2.74
CA GLY A 12 9.25 7.89 -4.06
C GLY A 12 7.73 7.70 -4.06
N LEU A 13 7.03 8.02 -2.97
CA LEU A 13 5.55 7.96 -2.90
C LEU A 13 4.85 8.69 -4.07
N PHE A 14 5.46 9.75 -4.60
CA PHE A 14 4.92 10.55 -5.70
C PHE A 14 5.64 10.33 -7.03
N ARG A 15 6.59 9.40 -7.10
CA ARG A 15 7.26 9.04 -8.37
C ARG A 15 6.35 8.13 -9.18
N HIS A 16 6.51 8.14 -10.51
CA HIS A 16 5.75 7.29 -11.45
C HIS A 16 4.22 7.41 -11.36
N LEU A 17 3.65 8.47 -10.78
CA LEU A 17 2.20 8.63 -10.66
C LEU A 17 1.49 8.69 -12.01
N GLU A 18 2.18 9.06 -13.08
CA GLU A 18 1.73 9.01 -14.48
C GLU A 18 1.33 7.61 -14.93
N THR A 19 1.86 6.55 -14.31
CA THR A 19 1.47 5.16 -14.58
C THR A 19 0.05 4.85 -14.08
N LEU A 20 -0.44 5.63 -13.10
CA LEU A 20 -1.78 5.49 -12.55
C LEU A 20 -2.82 6.22 -13.42
N PRO A 21 -4.01 5.62 -13.61
CA PRO A 21 -5.12 6.24 -14.33
C PRO A 21 -5.48 7.62 -13.80
N VAL A 22 -6.02 8.44 -14.69
CA VAL A 22 -6.61 9.72 -14.30
C VAL A 22 -7.97 9.43 -13.68
N LEU A 23 -8.19 9.97 -12.48
CA LEU A 23 -9.47 9.85 -11.79
C LEU A 23 -10.50 10.80 -12.38
N SER A 24 -11.75 10.34 -12.43
CA SER A 24 -12.88 11.20 -12.76
C SER A 24 -13.43 11.89 -11.49
N GLY A 25 -13.47 13.23 -11.48
CA GLY A 25 -14.13 14.01 -10.44
C GLY A 25 -13.20 14.88 -9.59
N TYR A 26 -13.65 15.20 -8.37
CA TYR A 26 -13.02 16.20 -7.49
C TYR A 26 -11.64 15.78 -6.98
N TYR A 27 -11.47 14.49 -6.63
CA TYR A 27 -10.23 13.99 -6.06
C TYR A 27 -9.28 13.49 -7.15
N MET A 28 -8.18 14.19 -7.36
CA MET A 28 -7.04 13.72 -8.15
C MET A 28 -6.36 12.48 -7.54
N LYS A 29 -5.63 11.72 -8.37
CA LYS A 29 -4.83 10.55 -7.95
C LYS A 29 -3.86 10.86 -6.81
N LEU A 30 -3.29 12.07 -6.80
CA LEU A 30 -2.43 12.55 -5.73
C LEU A 30 -3.15 12.51 -4.37
N HIS A 31 -4.39 12.98 -4.29
CA HIS A 31 -5.16 12.97 -3.04
C HIS A 31 -5.46 11.54 -2.57
N GLY A 32 -5.73 10.62 -3.48
CA GLY A 32 -5.93 9.20 -3.14
C GLY A 32 -4.70 8.57 -2.52
N ILE A 33 -3.53 8.73 -3.15
CA ILE A 33 -2.26 8.20 -2.65
C ILE A 33 -1.86 8.87 -1.33
N LEU A 34 -1.99 10.20 -1.24
CA LEU A 34 -1.66 10.95 -0.03
C LEU A 34 -2.56 10.56 1.15
N LEU A 35 -3.88 10.38 0.91
CA LEU A 35 -4.80 9.91 1.93
C LEU A 35 -4.44 8.52 2.44
N LEU A 36 -4.11 7.58 1.55
CA LEU A 36 -3.67 6.24 1.96
C LEU A 36 -2.39 6.30 2.80
N ALA A 37 -1.43 7.15 2.43
CA ALA A 37 -0.20 7.33 3.21
C ALA A 37 -0.50 7.92 4.60
N TYR A 38 -1.39 8.91 4.67
CA TYR A 38 -1.84 9.49 5.93
C TYR A 38 -2.59 8.49 6.81
N MET A 39 -3.45 7.65 6.23
CA MET A 39 -4.10 6.55 6.95
C MET A 39 -3.06 5.58 7.52
N ALA A 40 -2.04 5.21 6.75
CA ALA A 40 -0.95 4.36 7.22
C ALA A 40 -0.19 4.99 8.40
N LEU A 41 0.18 6.27 8.29
CA LEU A 41 0.86 7.02 9.35
C LEU A 41 0.03 7.14 10.63
N CYS A 42 -1.30 7.35 10.50
CA CYS A 42 -2.22 7.39 11.62
C CYS A 42 -2.67 6.01 12.13
N ARG A 43 -2.15 4.92 11.57
CA ARG A 43 -2.56 3.54 11.90
C ARG A 43 -4.06 3.28 11.69
N ILE A 44 -4.67 3.99 10.74
CA ILE A 44 -6.04 3.74 10.27
C ILE A 44 -5.98 2.58 9.26
N LYS A 45 -6.15 1.36 9.75
CA LYS A 45 -5.87 0.12 8.99
C LYS A 45 -6.89 -0.25 7.93
N ALA A 46 -8.05 0.42 7.90
CA ALA A 46 -9.17 0.05 7.08
C ALA A 46 -9.90 1.31 6.60
N VAL A 47 -10.35 1.31 5.34
CA VAL A 47 -11.07 2.45 4.75
C VAL A 47 -12.37 2.72 5.51
N GLU A 48 -13.03 1.68 5.98
CA GLU A 48 -14.25 1.71 6.78
C GLU A 48 -14.07 2.43 8.13
N ARG A 49 -12.82 2.70 8.54
CA ARG A 49 -12.54 3.47 9.76
C ARG A 49 -12.55 4.98 9.53
N LEU A 50 -12.44 5.46 8.28
CA LEU A 50 -12.45 6.88 7.96
C LEU A 50 -13.65 7.68 8.51
N PRO A 51 -14.89 7.14 8.56
CA PRO A 51 -16.02 7.87 9.13
C PRO A 51 -15.89 8.19 10.63
N TYR A 52 -15.00 7.48 11.35
CA TYR A 52 -14.73 7.73 12.77
C TYR A 52 -13.63 8.77 12.98
N GLU A 53 -12.97 9.22 11.91
CA GLU A 53 -11.97 10.28 11.91
C GLU A 53 -12.62 11.61 11.49
N THR A 54 -11.98 12.73 11.78
CA THR A 54 -12.48 14.07 11.40
C THR A 54 -12.18 14.38 9.93
N PRO A 55 -13.17 14.31 9.00
CA PRO A 55 -12.88 14.33 7.56
C PRO A 55 -12.33 15.69 7.08
N GLY A 56 -12.75 16.78 7.73
CA GLY A 56 -12.28 18.14 7.43
C GLY A 56 -10.83 18.36 7.86
N GLU A 57 -10.42 17.86 9.03
CA GLU A 57 -9.03 18.01 9.49
C GLU A 57 -8.06 17.24 8.61
N LEU A 58 -8.42 16.00 8.23
CA LEU A 58 -7.64 15.23 7.25
C LEU A 58 -7.66 15.88 5.86
N GLY A 59 -8.76 16.53 5.47
CA GLY A 59 -8.86 17.29 4.22
C GLY A 59 -7.88 18.46 4.18
N LYS A 60 -7.83 19.27 5.24
CA LYS A 60 -6.92 20.42 5.37
C LYS A 60 -5.45 20.02 5.20
N LEU A 61 -5.05 18.84 5.70
CA LEU A 61 -3.68 18.32 5.55
C LEU A 61 -3.29 18.02 4.09
N MET A 62 -4.27 17.90 3.20
CA MET A 62 -4.08 17.69 1.77
C MET A 62 -4.41 18.93 0.93
N GLY A 63 -4.74 20.06 1.58
CA GLY A 63 -5.20 21.27 0.90
C GLY A 63 -6.63 21.17 0.36
N LEU A 64 -7.46 20.30 0.95
CA LEU A 64 -8.87 20.10 0.58
C LEU A 64 -9.80 20.57 1.70
N ASP A 65 -11.07 20.79 1.35
CA ASP A 65 -12.14 21.04 2.32
C ASP A 65 -12.44 19.80 3.17
N ARG A 66 -12.37 18.60 2.57
CA ARG A 66 -12.62 17.31 3.23
C ARG A 66 -12.02 16.12 2.48
N VAL A 67 -11.78 15.02 3.19
CA VAL A 67 -11.46 13.71 2.58
C VAL A 67 -12.69 13.05 1.95
N PRO A 68 -12.52 12.15 0.96
CA PRO A 68 -13.62 11.38 0.39
C PRO A 68 -14.31 10.51 1.44
N GLU A 69 -15.63 10.39 1.32
CA GLU A 69 -16.39 9.34 2.04
C GLU A 69 -15.92 7.94 1.60
N VAL A 70 -16.16 6.94 2.45
CA VAL A 70 -15.77 5.53 2.22
C VAL A 70 -16.14 5.05 0.81
N ARG A 71 -17.38 5.29 0.37
CA ARG A 71 -17.86 4.87 -0.95
C ARG A 71 -17.12 5.59 -2.08
N CYS A 72 -16.82 6.88 -1.90
CA CYS A 72 -16.06 7.66 -2.87
C CYS A 72 -14.61 7.19 -2.95
N LEU A 73 -13.97 6.93 -1.80
CA LEU A 73 -12.60 6.41 -1.78
C LEU A 73 -12.53 5.04 -2.46
N TRP A 74 -13.46 4.12 -2.17
CA TRP A 74 -13.51 2.82 -2.86
C TRP A 74 -13.68 2.95 -4.37
N LYS A 75 -14.53 3.88 -4.84
CA LYS A 75 -14.65 4.16 -6.28
C LYS A 75 -13.33 4.64 -6.87
N ASN A 76 -12.67 5.60 -6.22
CA ASN A 76 -11.38 6.13 -6.67
C ASN A 76 -10.30 5.04 -6.69
N LEU A 77 -10.22 4.21 -5.65
CA LEU A 77 -9.26 3.10 -5.60
C LEU A 77 -9.54 2.05 -6.69
N SER A 78 -10.81 1.78 -6.98
CA SER A 78 -11.19 0.90 -8.09
C SER A 78 -10.77 1.46 -9.45
N GLU A 79 -10.88 2.77 -9.67
CA GLU A 79 -10.40 3.44 -10.88
C GLU A 79 -8.86 3.41 -10.95
N LEU A 80 -8.15 3.70 -9.85
CA LEU A 80 -6.69 3.63 -9.79
C LEU A 80 -6.14 2.20 -9.98
N SER A 81 -6.95 1.18 -9.71
CA SER A 81 -6.54 -0.22 -9.80
C SER A 81 -6.81 -0.85 -11.17
N GLN A 82 -7.32 -0.09 -12.14
CA GLN A 82 -7.56 -0.60 -13.48
C GLN A 82 -6.26 -0.98 -14.20
N GLN A 83 -6.33 -1.98 -15.08
CA GLN A 83 -5.22 -2.38 -15.96
C GLN A 83 -3.90 -2.62 -15.20
N ASP A 84 -4.00 -3.26 -14.03
CA ASP A 84 -2.88 -3.58 -13.14
C ASP A 84 -1.96 -2.37 -12.86
N ALA A 85 -2.53 -1.16 -12.86
CA ALA A 85 -1.76 0.07 -12.68
C ALA A 85 -0.98 0.12 -11.36
N PRO A 86 -1.51 -0.36 -10.21
CA PRO A 86 -0.74 -0.42 -8.97
C PRO A 86 0.49 -1.32 -9.07
N GLN A 87 0.38 -2.46 -9.78
CA GLN A 87 1.49 -3.38 -10.00
C GLN A 87 2.54 -2.76 -10.93
N ARG A 88 2.11 -2.07 -12.00
CA ARG A 88 3.01 -1.32 -12.89
C ARG A 88 3.72 -0.19 -12.15
N TRP A 89 2.99 0.56 -11.33
CA TRP A 89 3.53 1.63 -10.50
C TRP A 89 4.56 1.10 -9.50
N ALA A 90 4.21 0.04 -8.77
CA ALA A 90 5.12 -0.62 -7.83
C ALA A 90 6.37 -1.20 -8.53
N GLY A 91 6.21 -1.79 -9.72
CA GLY A 91 7.33 -2.32 -10.51
C GLY A 91 8.29 -1.22 -10.99
N ALA A 92 7.76 -0.08 -11.45
CA ALA A 92 8.57 1.07 -11.85
C ALA A 92 9.37 1.65 -10.66
N LEU A 93 8.72 1.81 -9.51
CA LEU A 93 9.36 2.29 -8.29
C LEU A 93 10.42 1.30 -7.77
N SER A 94 10.12 0.01 -7.80
CA SER A 94 11.06 -1.05 -7.39
C SER A 94 12.32 -1.07 -8.26
N LYS A 95 12.13 -0.98 -9.58
CA LYS A 95 13.24 -0.87 -10.54
C LYS A 95 14.11 0.34 -10.23
N GLU A 96 13.49 1.50 -10.01
CA GLU A 96 14.22 2.72 -9.67
C GLU A 96 15.03 2.57 -8.38
N TRP A 97 14.46 1.99 -7.31
CA TRP A 97 15.18 1.76 -6.07
C TRP A 97 16.39 0.84 -6.25
N MET A 98 16.25 -0.22 -7.05
CA MET A 98 17.35 -1.14 -7.34
C MET A 98 18.44 -0.49 -8.20
N GLU A 99 18.07 0.38 -9.15
CA GLU A 99 19.01 1.13 -9.98
C GLU A 99 19.76 2.21 -9.19
N GLN A 100 19.13 2.81 -8.17
CA GLN A 100 19.74 3.83 -7.32
C GLN A 100 20.82 3.26 -6.39
N ASN A 101 20.74 1.99 -6.01
CA ASN A 101 21.71 1.35 -5.11
C ASN A 101 22.02 -0.08 -5.59
N PRO A 102 22.72 -0.24 -6.73
CA PRO A 102 23.02 -1.56 -7.31
C PRO A 102 23.78 -2.48 -6.35
N GLU A 103 24.59 -1.91 -5.46
CA GLU A 103 25.33 -2.65 -4.43
C GLU A 103 24.42 -3.33 -3.41
N TRP A 104 23.22 -2.80 -3.17
CA TRP A 104 22.22 -3.43 -2.29
C TRP A 104 21.40 -4.51 -3.00
N ALA A 105 21.36 -4.48 -4.33
CA ALA A 105 20.64 -5.46 -5.14
C ALA A 105 21.43 -6.77 -5.37
N GLY A 106 22.66 -6.90 -4.84
CA GLY A 106 23.50 -8.09 -5.04
C GLY A 106 23.04 -9.34 -4.27
N ALA A 107 22.47 -9.18 -3.08
CA ALA A 107 21.90 -10.27 -2.28
C ALA A 107 20.57 -9.82 -1.67
N LEU A 108 19.49 -10.56 -1.97
CA LEU A 108 18.13 -10.20 -1.57
C LEU A 108 17.60 -11.14 -0.48
N TYR A 109 16.93 -10.57 0.51
CA TYR A 109 16.36 -11.28 1.65
C TYR A 109 14.83 -11.32 1.54
N GLY A 110 14.26 -12.52 1.50
CA GLY A 110 12.81 -12.73 1.50
C GLY A 110 12.27 -12.90 2.93
N ASP A 111 11.36 -12.03 3.35
CA ASP A 111 10.61 -12.15 4.60
C ASP A 111 9.12 -12.42 4.30
N GLY A 112 8.58 -13.50 4.86
CA GLY A 112 7.21 -13.94 4.63
C GLY A 112 6.27 -13.49 5.75
N HIS A 113 5.37 -12.55 5.46
CA HIS A 113 4.34 -12.13 6.41
C HIS A 113 3.01 -12.84 6.14
N ILE A 114 2.45 -13.52 7.15
CA ILE A 114 1.18 -14.25 7.01
C ILE A 114 0.00 -13.32 7.26
N ARG A 115 -0.85 -13.16 6.24
CA ARG A 115 -2.14 -12.47 6.33
C ARG A 115 -3.27 -13.47 6.52
N LEU A 116 -3.87 -13.45 7.72
CA LEU A 116 -4.97 -14.33 8.07
C LEU A 116 -6.23 -13.98 7.28
N TYR A 117 -6.81 -14.96 6.61
CA TYR A 117 -8.10 -14.84 5.97
C TYR A 117 -9.21 -15.33 6.88
N ARG A 118 -10.14 -14.43 7.21
CA ARG A 118 -11.32 -14.71 8.05
C ARG A 118 -12.63 -14.81 7.27
N GLY A 119 -12.58 -14.61 5.95
CA GLY A 119 -13.76 -14.71 5.10
C GLY A 119 -14.22 -16.14 4.87
N GLN A 120 -15.38 -16.29 4.24
CA GLN A 120 -15.96 -17.58 3.87
C GLN A 120 -16.01 -17.82 2.36
N GLN A 121 -15.65 -16.82 1.54
CA GLN A 121 -15.80 -16.86 0.09
C GLN A 121 -14.84 -17.86 -0.59
N THR A 122 -13.65 -18.07 -0.02
CA THR A 122 -12.63 -18.97 -0.60
C THR A 122 -11.95 -19.83 0.47
N LYS A 123 -11.67 -21.09 0.16
CA LYS A 123 -10.90 -21.98 1.04
C LYS A 123 -9.39 -21.86 0.77
N LEU A 124 -8.77 -20.81 1.33
CA LEU A 124 -7.32 -20.64 1.25
C LEU A 124 -6.55 -21.77 1.98
N PRO A 125 -5.30 -22.06 1.57
CA PRO A 125 -4.45 -23.04 2.24
C PRO A 125 -4.19 -22.64 3.70
N ARG A 126 -3.92 -23.64 4.54
CA ARG A 126 -3.53 -23.41 5.93
C ARG A 126 -2.02 -23.13 6.00
N ARG A 127 -1.65 -22.07 6.69
CA ARG A 127 -0.25 -21.68 6.99
C ARG A 127 -0.07 -21.60 8.51
N TYR A 128 1.12 -21.93 8.99
CA TYR A 128 1.42 -21.87 10.42
C TYR A 128 1.64 -20.42 10.86
N VAL A 129 0.72 -19.87 11.64
CA VAL A 129 0.79 -18.51 12.18
C VAL A 129 1.61 -18.53 13.47
N ALA A 130 2.89 -18.15 13.39
CA ALA A 130 3.81 -18.20 14.52
C ALA A 130 3.29 -17.49 15.79
N ARG A 131 2.67 -16.33 15.64
CA ARG A 131 2.09 -15.56 16.76
C ARG A 131 0.96 -16.30 17.49
N GLN A 132 0.18 -17.12 16.78
CA GLN A 132 -0.93 -17.87 17.37
C GLN A 132 -0.58 -19.34 17.63
N ARG A 133 0.56 -19.82 17.11
CA ARG A 133 0.98 -21.23 17.13
C ARG A 133 -0.08 -22.17 16.54
N LEU A 134 -0.77 -21.73 15.49
CA LEU A 134 -1.87 -22.46 14.84
C LEU A 134 -1.73 -22.45 13.32
N CYS A 135 -2.15 -23.55 12.69
CA CYS A 135 -2.29 -23.65 11.24
C CYS A 135 -3.65 -23.08 10.80
N LEU A 136 -3.64 -21.84 10.32
CA LEU A 136 -4.86 -21.10 9.95
C LEU A 136 -4.85 -20.71 8.48
N ARG A 137 -6.03 -20.40 7.94
CA ARG A 137 -6.18 -20.02 6.53
C ARG A 137 -5.67 -18.61 6.30
N GLY A 138 -4.86 -18.42 5.25
CA GLY A 138 -4.30 -17.11 4.94
C GLY A 138 -3.47 -17.10 3.66
N THR A 139 -3.07 -15.89 3.25
CA THR A 139 -2.07 -15.65 2.21
C THR A 139 -0.73 -15.32 2.85
N THR A 140 0.35 -15.37 2.05
CA THR A 140 1.68 -14.94 2.49
C THR A 140 2.16 -13.84 1.57
N ASP A 141 2.48 -12.70 2.19
CA ASP A 141 3.06 -11.53 1.55
C ASP A 141 4.59 -11.65 1.71
N TYR A 142 5.30 -11.88 0.61
CA TYR A 142 6.76 -11.98 0.62
C TYR A 142 7.38 -10.62 0.34
N TRP A 143 8.04 -10.06 1.34
CA TRP A 143 8.82 -8.83 1.22
C TRP A 143 10.25 -9.16 0.81
N VAL A 144 10.71 -8.58 -0.28
CA VAL A 144 12.08 -8.73 -0.75
C VAL A 144 12.86 -7.49 -0.35
N ASN A 145 13.93 -7.70 0.41
CA ASN A 145 14.70 -6.63 1.06
C ASN A 145 16.19 -6.70 0.73
N ASP A 146 16.90 -5.60 0.94
CA ASP A 146 18.36 -5.58 0.99
C ASP A 146 18.92 -6.22 2.28
N ALA A 147 20.26 -6.23 2.40
CA ALA A 147 20.96 -6.74 3.57
C ALA A 147 20.72 -5.93 4.86
N LEU A 148 20.23 -4.70 4.77
CA LEU A 148 19.89 -3.83 5.89
C LEU A 148 18.39 -3.91 6.25
N GLY A 149 17.60 -4.71 5.54
CA GLY A 149 16.17 -4.87 5.74
C GLY A 149 15.31 -3.78 5.09
N ARG A 150 15.82 -3.04 4.10
CA ARG A 150 15.06 -2.06 3.33
C ARG A 150 14.28 -2.77 2.21
N PRO A 151 12.95 -2.59 2.11
CA PRO A 151 12.13 -3.32 1.14
C PRO A 151 12.27 -2.74 -0.26
N PHE A 152 12.45 -3.62 -1.26
CA PHE A 152 12.39 -3.26 -2.68
C PHE A 152 11.02 -3.50 -3.29
N PHE A 153 10.34 -4.58 -2.91
CA PHE A 153 9.00 -4.90 -3.37
C PHE A 153 8.37 -6.00 -2.50
N SER A 154 7.06 -6.20 -2.66
CA SER A 154 6.32 -7.28 -2.02
C SER A 154 5.54 -8.07 -3.07
N VAL A 155 5.47 -9.38 -2.89
CA VAL A 155 4.70 -10.30 -3.73
C VAL A 155 3.70 -11.03 -2.86
N GLU A 156 2.41 -10.83 -3.14
CA GLU A 156 1.36 -11.64 -2.54
C GLU A 156 1.24 -12.95 -3.32
N ARG A 157 1.43 -14.08 -2.64
CA ARG A 157 1.22 -15.40 -3.24
C ARG A 157 0.12 -16.15 -2.48
N PRO A 158 -1.05 -16.38 -3.12
CA PRO A 158 -2.13 -17.13 -2.48
C PRO A 158 -1.86 -18.65 -2.49
N VAL A 159 -1.07 -19.17 -3.44
CA VAL A 159 -0.81 -20.61 -3.65
C VAL A 159 0.60 -20.82 -4.19
N ASP A 160 1.34 -21.80 -3.66
CA ASP A 160 2.60 -22.29 -4.23
C ASP A 160 2.35 -23.18 -5.45
#